data_AF-A0A0C2HCP3-F1
#
_entry.id   AF-A0A0C2HCP3-F1
#
_cell.length_a   1.000
_cell.length_b   1.000
_cell.length_c   1.000
_cell.angle_alpha   90.00
_cell.angle_beta   90.00
_cell.angle_gamma   90.00
#
_symmetry.space_group_name_H-M   'P 1'
#
loop_
_entity.id
_entity.type
_entity.pdbx_description
1 polymer ?
#
loop_
_entity_poly.entity_id
_entity_poly.type
_entity_poly.pdbx_seq_one_letter_code
_entity_poly.pdbx_strand_id
1 'polypeptide(L)'
;MNEKIKDYEPMIYSIMKRLSIQFDQDDYMQVGRMAVYNALSTFDDIAAKGATESQFVYTRIHQRLIDEIRRVSRYTNAVSVTSDDLLTESVGGRLDNLHMMELESARGLLGEQERVWLAYTLKGYSVREIAGVTGFSVSSVKNWRASARKKLRAVYDGE
;
A
#
# COMPACT_ATOMS: atom_id res chain seq x y z
N MET A 1 -5.78 25.04 -13.80
CA MET A 1 -5.06 23.90 -13.18
C MET A 1 -5.51 23.68 -11.74
N ASN A 2 -5.42 24.68 -10.84
CA ASN A 2 -5.83 24.54 -9.44
C ASN A 2 -7.31 24.19 -9.24
N GLU A 3 -8.22 24.74 -10.05
CA GLU A 3 -9.65 24.37 -10.01
C GLU A 3 -9.86 22.90 -10.40
N LYS A 4 -9.22 22.45 -11.49
CA LYS A 4 -9.28 21.06 -11.94
C LYS A 4 -8.73 20.07 -10.90
N ILE A 5 -7.76 20.49 -10.06
CA ILE A 5 -7.26 19.66 -8.96
C ILE A 5 -8.32 19.50 -7.85
N LYS A 6 -9.06 20.57 -7.54
CA LYS A 6 -10.13 20.54 -6.52
C LYS A 6 -11.23 19.54 -6.87
N ASP A 7 -11.55 19.40 -8.16
CA ASP A 7 -12.55 18.43 -8.64
C ASP A 7 -12.18 16.97 -8.32
N TYR A 8 -10.87 16.68 -8.17
CA TYR A 8 -10.36 15.36 -7.81
C TYR A 8 -10.16 15.18 -6.29
N GLU A 9 -10.37 16.19 -5.44
CA GLU A 9 -10.24 16.04 -3.98
C GLU A 9 -11.16 14.98 -3.38
N PRO A 10 -12.43 14.84 -3.78
CA PRO A 10 -13.28 13.74 -3.31
C PRO A 10 -12.70 12.36 -3.62
N MET A 11 -12.01 12.23 -4.77
CA MET A 11 -11.31 11.00 -5.16
C MET A 11 -10.11 10.73 -4.25
N ILE A 12 -9.33 11.76 -3.91
CA ILE A 12 -8.23 11.67 -2.95
C ILE A 12 -8.76 11.20 -1.59
N TYR A 13 -9.80 11.84 -1.05
CA TYR A 13 -10.43 11.45 0.22
C TYR A 13 -10.92 10.00 0.22
N SER A 14 -11.58 9.56 -0.86
CA SER A 14 -12.05 8.18 -1.02
C SER A 14 -10.89 7.17 -0.97
N ILE A 15 -9.78 7.49 -1.63
CA ILE A 15 -8.58 6.66 -1.59
C ILE A 15 -7.95 6.64 -0.20
N MET A 16 -7.81 7.80 0.46
CA MET A 16 -7.24 7.91 1.81
C MET A 16 -8.06 7.08 2.81
N LYS A 17 -9.39 7.18 2.74
CA LYS A 17 -10.31 6.37 3.57
C LYS A 17 -10.11 4.87 3.32
N ARG A 18 -9.99 4.45 2.06
CA ARG A 18 -9.73 3.03 1.73
C ARG A 18 -8.36 2.55 2.19
N LEU A 19 -7.36 3.42 2.20
CA LEU A 19 -6.03 3.14 2.73
C LEU A 19 -5.96 3.24 4.27
N SER A 20 -7.09 3.53 4.93
CA SER A 20 -7.19 3.69 6.39
C SER A 20 -6.20 4.71 6.97
N ILE A 21 -5.88 5.76 6.21
CA ILE A 21 -5.03 6.85 6.69
C ILE A 21 -5.85 7.64 7.72
N GLN A 22 -5.41 7.67 8.99
CA GLN A 22 -6.09 8.37 10.09
C GLN A 22 -5.35 9.64 10.54
N PHE A 23 -4.02 9.67 10.36
CA PHE A 23 -3.15 10.77 10.78
C PHE A 23 -2.64 11.57 9.57
N ASP A 24 -2.15 12.79 9.83
CA ASP A 24 -1.56 13.69 8.83
C ASP A 24 -2.41 13.88 7.57
N GLN A 25 -3.73 13.93 7.73
CA GLN A 25 -4.69 13.99 6.62
C GLN A 25 -4.38 15.14 5.65
N ASP A 26 -3.97 16.29 6.18
CA ASP A 26 -3.64 17.47 5.38
C ASP A 26 -2.39 17.27 4.51
N ASP A 27 -1.38 16.55 5.02
CA ASP A 27 -0.17 16.23 4.28
C ASP A 27 -0.45 15.20 3.19
N TYR A 28 -1.20 14.14 3.52
CA TYR A 28 -1.63 13.17 2.51
C TYR A 28 -2.54 13.80 1.46
N MET A 29 -3.38 14.76 1.84
CA MET A 29 -4.19 15.54 0.89
C MET A 29 -3.30 16.34 -0.06
N GLN A 30 -2.25 17.01 0.44
CA GLN A 30 -1.29 17.71 -0.40
C GLN A 30 -0.55 16.76 -1.35
N VAL A 31 -0.11 15.60 -0.86
CA VAL A 31 0.54 14.58 -1.69
C VAL A 31 -0.41 14.08 -2.78
N GLY A 32 -1.69 13.88 -2.47
CA GLY A 32 -2.72 13.55 -3.43
C GLY A 32 -2.91 14.64 -4.49
N ARG A 33 -2.99 15.91 -4.09
CA ARG A 33 -3.12 17.07 -5.01
C ARG A 33 -1.92 17.16 -5.95
N MET A 34 -0.71 16.95 -5.45
CA MET A 34 0.50 16.90 -6.26
C MET A 34 0.47 15.73 -7.26
N ALA A 35 -0.06 14.58 -6.85
CA ALA A 35 -0.24 13.45 -7.76
C ALA A 35 -1.24 13.75 -8.89
N VAL A 36 -2.33 14.46 -8.59
CA VAL A 36 -3.30 14.94 -9.59
C VAL A 36 -2.62 15.91 -10.55
N TYR A 37 -1.90 16.91 -10.05
CA TYR A 37 -1.19 17.88 -10.89
C TYR A 37 -0.25 17.18 -11.88
N ASN A 38 0.58 16.26 -11.37
CA ASN A 38 1.51 15.51 -12.20
C ASN A 38 0.79 14.62 -13.22
N ALA A 39 -0.29 13.95 -12.81
CA ALA A 39 -1.09 13.12 -13.70
C ALA A 39 -1.69 13.93 -14.84
N LEU A 40 -2.36 15.05 -14.53
CA LEU A 40 -2.97 15.93 -15.53
C LEU A 40 -1.94 16.58 -16.46
N SER A 41 -0.76 16.93 -15.95
CA SER A 41 0.31 17.55 -16.74
C SER A 41 1.02 16.58 -17.69
N THR A 42 0.92 15.27 -17.41
CA THR A 42 1.56 14.20 -18.20
C THR A 42 0.55 13.32 -18.92
N PHE A 43 -0.74 13.67 -18.85
CA PHE A 43 -1.79 12.89 -19.45
C PHE A 43 -1.74 13.05 -20.97
N ASP A 44 -1.47 11.93 -21.64
CA ASP A 44 -1.47 11.82 -23.08
C ASP A 44 -2.48 10.72 -23.46
N ASP A 45 -3.58 11.15 -24.09
CA ASP A 45 -4.68 10.28 -24.52
C ASP A 45 -4.21 9.13 -25.43
N ILE A 46 -3.12 9.34 -26.20
CA ILE A 46 -2.56 8.34 -27.11
C ILE A 46 -1.75 7.29 -26.33
N ALA A 47 -1.09 7.68 -25.23
CA ALA A 47 -0.33 6.80 -24.35
C ALA A 47 -1.21 6.05 -23.33
N ALA A 48 -2.42 6.54 -23.05
CA ALA A 48 -3.34 5.99 -22.06
C ALA A 48 -3.98 4.65 -22.47
N LYS A 49 -3.71 4.13 -23.68
CA LYS A 49 -4.19 2.82 -24.19
C LYS A 49 -5.69 2.57 -23.97
N GLY A 50 -6.52 3.61 -24.02
CA GLY A 50 -7.97 3.53 -23.81
C GLY A 50 -8.47 3.65 -22.36
N ALA A 51 -7.61 3.98 -21.40
CA ALA A 51 -8.04 4.35 -20.04
C ALA A 51 -8.55 5.79 -20.00
N THR A 52 -9.60 6.07 -19.22
CA THR A 52 -10.11 7.43 -19.05
C THR A 52 -9.17 8.27 -18.17
N GLU A 53 -9.19 9.60 -18.34
CA GLU A 53 -8.42 10.55 -17.50
C GLU A 53 -8.61 10.23 -16.01
N SER A 54 -9.85 10.03 -15.57
CA SER A 54 -10.18 9.72 -14.17
C SER A 54 -9.54 8.41 -13.69
N GLN A 55 -9.49 7.36 -14.52
CA GLN A 55 -8.84 6.09 -14.17
C GLN A 55 -7.32 6.24 -14.06
N PHE A 56 -6.72 7.03 -14.96
CA PHE A 56 -5.29 7.32 -14.93
C PHE A 56 -4.93 8.13 -13.67
N VAL A 57 -5.65 9.23 -13.42
CA VAL A 57 -5.47 10.09 -12.24
C VAL A 57 -5.64 9.29 -10.96
N TYR A 58 -6.69 8.48 -10.86
CA TYR A 58 -6.92 7.59 -9.73
C TYR A 58 -5.72 6.68 -9.44
N THR A 59 -5.18 6.05 -10.49
CA THR A 59 -4.03 5.15 -10.38
C THR A 59 -2.80 5.90 -9.86
N ARG A 60 -2.57 7.12 -10.34
CA ARG A 60 -1.45 7.97 -9.91
C ARG A 60 -1.58 8.44 -8.46
N ILE A 61 -2.77 8.90 -8.04
CA ILE A 61 -3.04 9.27 -6.65
C ILE A 61 -2.77 8.07 -5.74
N HIS A 62 -3.35 6.92 -6.05
CA HIS A 62 -3.23 5.71 -5.24
C HIS A 62 -1.77 5.25 -5.09
N GLN A 63 -1.01 5.24 -6.19
CA GLN A 63 0.42 4.91 -6.15
C GLN A 63 1.18 5.89 -5.26
N ARG A 64 0.96 7.20 -5.43
CA ARG A 64 1.73 8.21 -4.71
C ARG A 64 1.44 8.21 -3.21
N LEU A 65 0.19 8.00 -2.80
CA LEU A 65 -0.19 7.86 -1.40
C LEU A 65 0.41 6.61 -0.76
N ILE A 66 0.42 5.47 -1.46
CA ILE A 66 1.11 4.26 -0.99
C ILE A 66 2.60 4.52 -0.82
N ASP A 67 3.25 5.17 -1.78
CA ASP A 67 4.68 5.48 -1.70
C ASP A 67 5.00 6.43 -0.54
N GLU A 68 4.07 7.32 -0.21
CA GLU A 68 4.19 8.19 0.96
C GLU A 68 4.07 7.42 2.28
N ILE A 69 3.07 6.54 2.40
CA ILE A 69 2.93 5.63 3.56
C ILE A 69 4.20 4.80 3.74
N ARG A 70 4.77 4.27 2.64
CA ARG A 70 6.04 3.53 2.67
C ARG A 70 7.19 4.39 3.16
N ARG A 71 7.28 5.64 2.69
CA ARG A 71 8.33 6.59 3.08
C ARG A 71 8.26 6.86 4.58
N VAL A 72 7.06 7.19 5.07
CA VAL A 72 6.81 7.45 6.50
C VAL A 72 7.15 6.21 7.32
N SER A 73 6.61 5.04 6.98
CA SER A 73 6.88 3.78 7.71
C SER A 73 8.38 3.42 7.76
N ARG A 74 9.14 3.60 6.67
CA ARG A 74 10.59 3.40 6.69
C ARG A 74 11.30 4.39 7.60
N TYR A 75 10.88 5.65 7.59
CA TYR A 75 11.45 6.67 8.46
C TYR A 75 11.17 6.36 9.93
N THR A 76 9.92 6.01 10.28
CA THR A 76 9.56 5.64 11.66
C THR A 76 10.35 4.43 12.14
N ASN A 77 10.50 3.40 11.30
CA ASN A 77 11.30 2.22 11.65
C ASN A 77 12.81 2.54 11.77
N ALA A 78 13.36 3.38 10.90
CA ALA A 78 14.77 3.77 10.97
C ALA A 78 15.09 4.64 12.19
N VAL A 79 14.19 5.56 12.56
CA VAL A 79 14.31 6.43 13.74
C VAL A 79 14.03 5.67 15.04
N SER A 80 13.18 4.65 14.99
CA SER A 80 12.93 3.75 16.13
C SER A 80 14.16 2.89 16.50
N VAL A 81 15.07 2.60 15.55
CA VAL A 81 16.32 1.87 15.84
C VAL A 81 17.32 2.73 16.63
N THR A 82 17.20 4.07 16.58
CA THR A 82 18.05 5.01 17.33
C THR A 82 17.41 5.53 18.60
N SER A 83 16.14 5.21 18.85
CA SER A 83 15.33 5.74 19.95
C SER A 83 14.66 4.56 20.66
N ASP A 84 15.49 3.64 21.16
CA ASP A 84 15.05 2.65 22.13
C ASP A 84 14.49 3.44 23.33
N ASP A 85 13.27 3.09 23.74
CA ASP A 85 12.63 3.45 25.03
C ASP A 85 11.50 4.50 25.12
N LEU A 86 10.96 5.10 24.05
CA LEU A 86 9.76 5.94 24.20
C LEU A 86 8.72 5.76 23.08
N LEU A 87 7.51 5.37 23.52
CA LEU A 87 6.22 5.34 22.80
C LEU A 87 5.84 4.00 22.14
N THR A 88 5.68 2.98 22.97
CA THR A 88 4.65 1.95 22.77
C THR A 88 3.27 2.56 23.06
N GLU A 89 2.79 3.49 22.23
CA GLU A 89 1.38 3.91 22.30
C GLU A 89 0.50 2.87 21.62
N SER A 90 -0.02 1.99 22.46
CA SER A 90 -1.21 1.18 22.21
C SER A 90 -2.37 2.08 21.77
N VAL A 91 -2.66 2.12 20.47
CA VAL A 91 -3.92 2.63 19.93
C VAL A 91 -4.45 1.64 18.89
N GLY A 92 -5.18 0.63 19.37
CA GLY A 92 -5.78 -0.41 18.53
C GLY A 92 -6.65 -1.42 19.31
N GLY A 93 -7.26 -0.99 20.41
CA GLY A 93 -8.05 -1.87 21.27
C GLY A 93 -9.25 -2.50 20.55
N ARG A 94 -9.26 -3.84 20.52
CA ARG A 94 -10.37 -4.78 20.20
C ARG A 94 -10.60 -5.19 18.74
N LEU A 95 -10.02 -4.56 17.71
CA LEU A 95 -10.17 -5.05 16.31
C LEU A 95 -8.99 -5.92 15.83
N ASP A 96 -7.84 -5.87 16.53
CA ASP A 96 -6.61 -6.56 16.12
C ASP A 96 -6.55 -8.05 16.49
N ASN A 97 -7.30 -8.48 17.51
CA ASN A 97 -7.16 -9.84 18.03
C ASN A 97 -7.76 -10.90 17.09
N LEU A 98 -8.82 -10.54 16.36
CA LEU A 98 -9.48 -11.42 15.40
C LEU A 98 -8.64 -11.56 14.12
N HIS A 99 -8.09 -10.43 13.62
CA HIS A 99 -7.19 -10.42 12.46
C HIS A 99 -5.86 -11.13 12.73
N MET A 100 -5.29 -11.02 13.93
CA MET A 100 -4.05 -11.71 14.29
C MET A 100 -4.20 -13.24 14.31
N MET A 101 -5.35 -13.75 14.77
CA MET A 101 -5.64 -15.19 14.80
C MET A 101 -5.89 -15.77 13.39
N GLU A 102 -6.54 -14.98 12.52
CA GLU A 102 -6.69 -15.30 11.09
C GLU A 102 -5.34 -15.24 10.33
N LEU A 103 -4.49 -14.25 10.66
CA LEU A 103 -3.13 -14.13 10.12
C LEU A 103 -2.22 -15.27 10.57
N GLU A 104 -2.28 -15.69 11.83
CA GLU A 104 -1.54 -16.85 12.36
C GLU A 104 -1.96 -18.15 11.65
N SER A 105 -3.27 -18.37 11.47
CA SER A 105 -3.82 -19.52 10.73
C SER A 105 -3.39 -19.50 9.26
N ALA A 106 -3.40 -18.32 8.63
CA ALA A 106 -2.92 -18.12 7.27
C ALA A 106 -1.40 -18.35 7.13
N ARG A 107 -0.58 -18.02 8.14
CA ARG A 107 0.87 -18.29 8.12
C ARG A 107 1.15 -19.79 8.04
N GLY A 108 0.39 -20.64 8.72
CA GLY A 108 0.54 -22.10 8.68
C GLY A 108 0.48 -22.69 7.27
N LEU A 109 -0.38 -22.13 6.41
CA LEU A 109 -0.66 -22.63 5.05
C LEU A 109 0.36 -22.15 3.99
N LEU A 110 1.02 -21.04 4.27
CA LEU A 110 1.98 -20.42 3.35
C LEU A 110 3.36 -21.08 3.50
N GLY A 111 4.01 -21.34 2.38
CA GLY A 111 5.42 -21.73 2.34
C GLY A 111 6.33 -20.56 2.71
N GLU A 112 7.60 -20.83 2.97
CA GLU A 112 8.56 -19.84 3.47
C GLU A 112 8.64 -18.58 2.60
N GLN A 113 8.77 -18.74 1.29
CA GLN A 113 8.83 -17.63 0.33
C GLN A 113 7.52 -16.82 0.24
N GLU A 114 6.39 -17.49 0.43
CA GLU A 114 5.07 -16.85 0.44
C GLU A 114 4.86 -16.06 1.74
N ARG A 115 5.35 -16.57 2.87
CA ARG A 115 5.39 -15.86 4.16
C ARG A 115 6.29 -14.64 4.08
N VAL A 116 7.46 -14.76 3.46
CA VAL A 116 8.36 -13.63 3.19
C VAL A 116 7.64 -12.58 2.35
N TRP A 117 7.00 -12.98 1.25
CA TRP A 117 6.20 -12.06 0.44
C TRP A 117 5.10 -11.37 1.26
N LEU A 118 4.33 -12.13 2.05
CA LEU A 118 3.25 -11.59 2.87
C LEU A 118 3.78 -10.59 3.91
N ALA A 119 4.84 -10.96 4.64
CA ALA A 119 5.44 -10.12 5.67
C ALA A 119 5.94 -8.78 5.11
N TYR A 120 6.66 -8.80 3.99
CA TYR A 120 7.13 -7.56 3.37
C TYR A 120 5.99 -6.75 2.74
N THR A 121 4.97 -7.41 2.19
CA THR A 121 3.79 -6.73 1.65
C THR A 121 2.99 -6.03 2.75
N LEU A 122 2.86 -6.63 3.92
CA LEU A 122 2.23 -6.02 5.10
C LEU A 122 3.04 -4.82 5.61
N LYS A 123 4.37 -4.86 5.49
CA LYS A 123 5.26 -3.70 5.70
C LYS A 123 5.25 -2.69 4.55
N GLY A 124 4.36 -2.88 3.57
CA GLY A 124 4.16 -1.97 2.45
C GLY A 124 5.09 -2.17 1.26
N TYR A 125 6.04 -3.10 1.25
CA TYR A 125 7.01 -3.21 0.15
C TYR A 125 6.35 -3.63 -1.18
N SER A 126 6.80 -3.06 -2.30
CA SER A 126 6.41 -3.50 -3.65
C SER A 126 7.13 -4.78 -4.07
N VAL A 127 6.60 -5.48 -5.07
CA VAL A 127 7.22 -6.69 -5.63
C VAL A 127 8.67 -6.47 -6.10
N ARG A 128 8.98 -5.28 -6.63
CA ARG A 128 10.35 -4.94 -7.05
C ARG A 128 11.26 -4.69 -5.85
N GLU A 129 10.77 -3.99 -4.84
CA GLU A 129 11.53 -3.77 -3.60
C GLU A 129 11.77 -5.10 -2.87
N ILE A 130 10.77 -5.99 -2.82
CA ILE A 130 10.91 -7.34 -2.26
C ILE A 130 11.99 -8.12 -3.01
N ALA A 131 11.98 -8.09 -4.34
CA ALA A 131 13.03 -8.72 -5.15
C ALA A 131 14.42 -8.15 -4.80
N GLY A 132 14.52 -6.83 -4.65
CA GLY A 132 15.75 -6.16 -4.23
C GLY A 132 16.25 -6.59 -2.85
N VAL A 133 15.38 -6.62 -1.83
CA VAL A 133 15.79 -6.96 -0.45
C VAL A 133 15.98 -8.44 -0.22
N THR A 134 15.31 -9.31 -0.99
CA THR A 134 15.43 -10.77 -0.85
C THR A 134 16.50 -11.37 -1.76
N GLY A 135 16.99 -10.62 -2.75
CA GLY A 135 17.95 -11.09 -3.76
C GLY A 135 17.34 -11.99 -4.84
N PHE A 136 16.03 -12.23 -4.81
CA PHE A 136 15.32 -13.04 -5.82
C PHE A 136 14.85 -12.19 -7.00
N SER A 137 14.58 -12.84 -8.13
CA SER A 137 14.05 -12.15 -9.31
C SER A 137 12.64 -11.60 -9.06
N VAL A 138 12.29 -10.50 -9.74
CA VAL A 138 10.92 -9.94 -9.73
C VAL A 138 9.88 -11.00 -10.13
N SER A 139 10.22 -11.89 -11.07
CA SER A 139 9.35 -12.99 -11.51
C SER A 139 9.11 -14.01 -10.40
N SER A 140 10.13 -14.34 -9.61
CA SER A 140 10.00 -15.23 -8.45
C SER A 140 9.04 -14.64 -7.42
N VAL A 141 9.20 -13.35 -7.08
CA VAL A 141 8.32 -12.67 -6.12
C VAL A 141 6.87 -12.59 -6.63
N LYS A 142 6.67 -12.39 -7.94
CA LYS A 142 5.33 -12.46 -8.56
C LYS A 142 4.70 -13.84 -8.40
N ASN A 143 5.48 -14.90 -8.56
CA ASN A 143 5.01 -16.27 -8.38
C ASN A 143 4.62 -16.55 -6.92
N TRP A 144 5.41 -16.08 -5.96
CA TRP A 144 5.07 -16.18 -4.53
C TRP A 144 3.76 -15.48 -4.22
N ARG A 145 3.56 -14.25 -4.73
CA ARG A 145 2.30 -13.51 -4.61
C ARG A 145 1.11 -14.27 -5.16
N ALA A 146 1.24 -14.83 -6.36
CA ALA A 146 0.16 -15.55 -7.02
C ALA A 146 -0.23 -16.81 -6.23
N SER A 147 0.78 -17.59 -5.82
CA SER A 147 0.58 -18.80 -5.02
C SER A 147 -0.01 -18.50 -3.64
N ALA A 148 0.54 -17.52 -2.92
CA ALA A 148 0.04 -17.08 -1.63
C ALA A 148 -1.43 -16.64 -1.70
N ARG A 149 -1.80 -15.83 -2.70
CA ARG A 149 -3.19 -15.39 -2.89
C ARG A 149 -4.15 -16.53 -3.20
N LYS A 150 -3.71 -17.53 -3.97
CA LYS A 150 -4.53 -18.72 -4.25
C LYS A 150 -4.81 -19.49 -2.95
N LYS A 151 -3.80 -19.68 -2.10
CA LYS A 151 -3.94 -20.37 -0.81
C LYS A 151 -4.83 -19.60 0.16
N LEU A 152 -4.62 -18.29 0.27
CA LEU A 152 -5.43 -17.42 1.14
C LEU A 152 -6.91 -17.38 0.72
N ARG A 153 -7.20 -17.38 -0.59
CA ARG A 153 -8.58 -17.46 -1.09
C ARG A 153 -9.26 -18.77 -0.75
N ALA A 154 -8.55 -19.90 -0.85
CA ALA A 154 -9.12 -21.20 -0.53
C ALA A 154 -9.56 -21.33 0.95
N VAL A 155 -8.98 -20.54 1.84
CA VAL A 155 -9.42 -20.46 3.25
C VAL A 155 -10.70 -19.64 3.39
N TYR A 156 -10.81 -18.54 2.63
CA TYR A 156 -11.93 -17.60 2.75
C TYR A 156 -13.17 -18.03 1.95
N ASP A 157 -12.98 -18.71 0.82
CA ASP A 157 -14.08 -19.24 -0.01
C ASP A 157 -14.57 -20.63 0.49
N GLY A 158 -13.99 -21.14 1.58
CA GLY A 158 -14.28 -22.45 2.18
C GLY A 158 -15.22 -22.41 3.39
N GLU A 159 -15.83 -21.26 3.68
CA GLU A 159 -16.92 -21.09 4.67
C GLU A 159 -18.31 -21.05 4.01
#